data_AF-A0A9P4GIL3-F1
#
_entry.id   AF-A0A9P4GIL3-F1
#
_cell.length_a   1.000
_cell.length_b   1.000
_cell.length_c   1.000
_cell.angle_alpha   90.00
_cell.angle_beta   90.00
_cell.angle_gamma   90.00
#
_symmetry.space_group_name_H-M   'P 1'
#
loop_
_entity.id
_entity.type
_entity.pdbx_description
1 polymer ?
#
loop_
_entity_poly.entity_id
_entity_poly.type
_entity_poly.pdbx_seq_one_letter_code
_entity_poly.pdbx_strand_id
1 'polypeptide(L)'
;MTPPNIPFFYRLWHLYLEPFAALGGVYHLHVVPREYISFMPSTSQYHPTSQIVYDQLASTYFLFAFIEGILLRVVDDLRVWWWIVFGLALCDAGHIYAAWSEMGTELILSPWLWSQKDVVTNVLNVLPFVTRAAFLLGLGVKSNAKGTKQA
;
A
#
# COMPACT_ATOMS: atom_id res chain seq x y z
N MET A 1 8.36 -5.78 19.19
CA MET A 1 6.99 -6.31 19.38
C MET A 1 6.06 -5.31 18.66
N THR A 2 4.74 -5.31 18.82
CA THR A 2 3.91 -4.20 18.29
C THR A 2 3.66 -3.19 19.40
N PRO A 3 3.70 -1.87 19.15
CA PRO A 3 3.43 -0.87 20.17
C PRO A 3 2.07 -1.13 20.86
N PRO A 4 2.00 -1.01 22.19
CA PRO A 4 0.72 -1.04 22.89
C PRO A 4 -0.15 0.12 22.36
N ASN A 5 -1.45 -0.11 22.21
CA ASN A 5 -2.48 0.83 21.73
C ASN A 5 -2.79 0.87 20.22
N ILE A 6 -2.16 0.03 19.39
CA ILE A 6 -2.58 -0.10 17.98
C ILE A 6 -3.80 -1.02 17.86
N PRO A 7 -4.91 -0.58 17.24
CA PRO A 7 -6.06 -1.44 16.95
C PRO A 7 -5.71 -2.76 16.26
N PHE A 8 -6.50 -3.79 16.53
CA PHE A 8 -6.29 -5.11 15.92
C PHE A 8 -6.34 -5.04 14.38
N PHE A 9 -7.25 -4.25 13.82
CA PHE A 9 -7.41 -4.09 12.37
C PHE A 9 -6.10 -3.67 11.68
N TYR A 10 -5.44 -2.60 12.14
CA TYR A 10 -4.17 -2.15 11.54
C TYR A 10 -3.04 -3.15 11.73
N ARG A 11 -3.05 -3.95 12.79
CA ARG A 11 -2.08 -5.03 12.99
C ARG A 11 -2.33 -6.17 12.00
N LEU A 12 -3.57 -6.60 11.83
CA LEU A 12 -3.93 -7.64 10.86
C LEU A 12 -3.56 -7.22 9.44
N TRP A 13 -3.95 -5.99 9.07
CA TRP A 13 -3.70 -5.43 7.75
C TRP A 13 -2.20 -5.28 7.47
N HIS A 14 -1.52 -4.37 8.18
CA HIS A 14 -0.13 -4.05 7.88
C HIS A 14 0.81 -5.22 8.19
N LEU A 15 0.59 -6.03 9.24
CA LEU A 15 1.60 -7.03 9.60
C LEU A 15 1.42 -8.35 8.87
N TYR A 16 0.21 -8.67 8.39
CA TYR A 16 -0.06 -10.00 7.84
C TYR A 16 -0.58 -9.92 6.41
N LEU A 17 -1.72 -9.27 6.18
CA LEU A 17 -2.36 -9.30 4.87
C LEU A 17 -1.49 -8.64 3.79
N GLU A 18 -1.01 -7.44 4.07
CA GLU A 18 -0.29 -6.65 3.08
C GLU A 18 1.10 -7.20 2.72
N PRO A 19 1.93 -7.67 3.67
CA PRO A 19 3.19 -8.32 3.34
C PRO A 19 3.03 -9.52 2.42
N PHE A 20 2.01 -10.35 2.61
CA PHE A 20 1.76 -11.49 1.73
C PHE A 20 1.28 -11.04 0.35
N ALA A 21 0.40 -10.05 0.28
CA ALA A 21 -0.04 -9.47 -0.99
C ALA A 21 1.15 -8.86 -1.77
N ALA A 22 2.02 -8.12 -1.08
CA ALA A 22 3.21 -7.51 -1.65
C ALA A 22 4.19 -8.57 -2.19
N LEU A 23 4.44 -9.65 -1.44
CA LEU A 23 5.24 -10.79 -1.92
C LEU A 23 4.60 -11.49 -3.13
N GLY A 24 3.26 -11.59 -3.18
CA GLY A 24 2.54 -12.05 -4.36
C GLY A 24 2.82 -11.14 -5.57
N GLY A 25 2.80 -9.82 -5.37
CA GLY A 25 3.19 -8.83 -6.39
C GLY A 25 4.63 -9.03 -6.88
N VAL A 26 5.59 -9.26 -5.98
CA VAL A 26 6.98 -9.59 -6.33
C VAL A 26 7.06 -10.81 -7.23
N TYR A 27 6.37 -11.89 -6.85
CA TYR A 27 6.32 -13.12 -7.66
C TYR A 27 5.77 -12.85 -9.05
N HIS A 28 4.63 -12.16 -9.15
CA HIS A 28 4.01 -11.88 -10.44
C HIS A 28 4.89 -10.99 -11.33
N LEU A 29 5.57 -9.99 -10.79
CA LEU A 29 6.42 -9.10 -11.57
C LEU A 29 7.72 -9.77 -12.05
N HIS A 30 8.34 -10.62 -11.24
CA HIS A 30 9.58 -11.31 -11.62
C HIS A 30 9.33 -12.55 -12.51
N VAL A 31 8.28 -13.33 -12.23
CA VAL A 31 8.11 -14.67 -12.81
C VAL A 31 7.07 -14.67 -13.94
N VAL A 32 5.98 -13.93 -13.78
CA VAL A 32 4.84 -13.92 -14.72
C VAL A 32 4.34 -12.50 -15.01
N PRO A 33 5.19 -11.57 -15.49
CA PRO A 33 4.85 -10.15 -15.62
C PRO A 33 3.68 -9.88 -16.57
N ARG A 34 3.47 -10.76 -17.57
CA ARG A 34 2.29 -10.69 -18.44
C ARG A 34 0.99 -10.89 -17.66
N GLU A 35 0.98 -11.80 -16.70
CA GLU A 35 -0.16 -12.02 -15.81
C GLU A 35 -0.34 -10.82 -14.87
N TYR A 36 0.76 -10.27 -14.32
CA TYR A 36 0.70 -9.05 -13.53
C TYR A 36 -0.02 -7.89 -14.26
N ILE A 37 0.39 -7.63 -15.51
CA ILE A 37 -0.21 -6.57 -16.33
C ILE A 37 -1.67 -6.88 -16.69
N SER A 38 -2.11 -8.14 -16.62
CA SER A 38 -3.53 -8.47 -16.80
C SER A 38 -4.43 -7.90 -15.70
N PHE A 39 -3.86 -7.53 -14.54
CA PHE A 39 -4.55 -6.86 -13.42
C PHE A 39 -4.39 -5.34 -13.43
N MET A 40 -3.66 -4.77 -14.39
CA MET A 40 -3.48 -3.32 -14.56
C MET A 40 -4.60 -2.71 -15.42
N PRO A 41 -4.74 -1.37 -15.47
CA PRO A 41 -5.82 -0.73 -16.22
C PRO A 41 -5.83 -1.15 -17.68
N SER A 42 -7.02 -1.15 -18.29
CA SER A 42 -7.24 -1.65 -19.65
C SER A 42 -6.43 -0.90 -20.73
N THR A 43 -5.98 0.31 -20.43
CA THR A 43 -5.10 1.13 -21.28
C THR A 43 -3.64 0.68 -21.27
N SER A 44 -3.20 -0.04 -20.22
CA SER A 44 -1.84 -0.52 -20.06
C SER A 44 -1.60 -1.84 -20.79
N GLN A 45 -0.43 -1.99 -21.41
CA GLN A 45 -0.05 -3.19 -22.16
C GLN A 45 1.33 -3.71 -21.76
N TYR A 46 1.46 -5.03 -21.69
CA TYR A 46 2.73 -5.69 -21.38
C TYR A 46 3.70 -5.53 -22.55
N HIS A 47 4.94 -5.14 -22.24
CA HIS A 47 6.01 -5.08 -23.22
C HIS A 47 7.26 -5.83 -22.69
N PRO A 48 7.78 -6.83 -23.42
CA PRO A 48 8.84 -7.70 -22.91
C PRO A 48 10.17 -6.98 -22.69
N THR A 49 10.45 -5.90 -23.44
CA THR A 49 11.68 -5.12 -23.25
C THR A 49 11.63 -4.20 -22.03
N SER A 50 10.48 -4.10 -21.35
CA SER A 50 10.29 -3.26 -20.18
C SER A 50 10.52 -4.02 -18.86
N GLN A 51 11.13 -5.21 -18.91
CA GLN A 51 11.34 -6.06 -17.72
C GLN A 51 12.01 -5.32 -16.56
N ILE A 52 12.98 -4.45 -16.84
CA ILE A 52 13.66 -3.65 -15.82
C ILE A 52 12.69 -2.78 -15.00
N VAL A 53 11.61 -2.27 -15.61
CA VAL A 53 10.60 -1.48 -14.92
C VAL A 53 9.76 -2.37 -14.00
N TYR A 54 9.44 -3.59 -14.44
CA TYR A 54 8.73 -4.58 -13.63
C TYR A 54 9.56 -5.03 -12.43
N ASP A 55 10.86 -5.26 -12.63
CA ASP A 55 11.81 -5.63 -11.56
C ASP A 55 12.01 -4.48 -10.55
N GLN A 56 12.02 -3.24 -11.02
CA GLN A 56 12.04 -2.05 -10.15
C GLN A 56 10.76 -1.96 -9.31
N LEU A 57 9.59 -2.18 -9.90
CA LEU A 57 8.33 -2.23 -9.16
C LEU A 57 8.29 -3.39 -8.16
N ALA A 58 8.82 -4.56 -8.53
CA ALA A 58 8.93 -5.71 -7.65
C ALA A 58 9.83 -5.39 -6.45
N SER A 59 10.92 -4.67 -6.66
CA SER A 59 11.81 -4.22 -5.58
C SER A 59 11.07 -3.31 -4.57
N THR A 60 10.16 -2.46 -5.05
CA THR A 60 9.30 -1.64 -4.18
C THR A 60 8.35 -2.50 -3.35
N TYR A 61 7.69 -3.50 -3.93
CA TYR A 61 6.81 -4.40 -3.19
C TYR A 61 7.57 -5.30 -2.22
N PHE A 62 8.79 -5.70 -2.56
CA PHE A 62 9.66 -6.41 -1.62
C PHE A 62 10.03 -5.52 -0.42
N LEU A 63 10.30 -4.23 -0.66
CA LEU A 63 10.53 -3.26 0.41
C LEU A 63 9.29 -3.09 1.30
N PHE A 64 8.08 -3.05 0.72
CA PHE A 64 6.83 -3.04 1.49
C PHE A 64 6.74 -4.27 2.39
N ALA A 65 6.90 -5.47 1.82
CA ALA A 65 6.87 -6.72 2.57
C ALA A 65 7.91 -6.77 3.69
N PHE A 66 9.12 -6.22 3.47
CA PHE A 66 10.14 -6.10 4.51
C PHE A 66 9.73 -5.12 5.61
N ILE A 67 9.30 -3.91 5.25
CA ILE A 67 8.93 -2.87 6.21
C ILE A 67 7.79 -3.37 7.10
N GLU A 68 6.78 -3.94 6.49
CA GLU A 68 5.56 -4.35 7.15
C GLU A 68 5.69 -5.72 7.84
N GLY A 69 6.35 -6.66 7.18
CA GLY A 69 6.63 -8.00 7.67
C GLY A 69 7.67 -8.05 8.78
N ILE A 70 8.65 -7.13 8.78
CA ILE A 70 9.81 -7.19 9.68
C ILE A 70 9.97 -5.88 10.46
N LEU A 71 10.15 -4.74 9.77
CA LEU A 71 10.51 -3.48 10.43
C LEU A 71 9.46 -3.03 11.46
N LEU A 72 8.17 -3.07 11.12
CA LEU A 72 7.10 -2.71 12.04
C LEU A 72 7.04 -3.62 13.28
N ARG A 73 7.53 -4.86 13.21
CA ARG A 73 7.57 -5.79 14.35
C ARG A 73 8.71 -5.54 15.32
N VAL A 74 9.75 -4.82 14.90
CA VAL A 74 10.92 -4.51 15.74
C VAL A 74 10.88 -3.10 16.32
N VAL A 75 9.97 -2.25 15.84
CA VAL A 75 9.77 -0.89 16.33
C VAL A 75 8.64 -0.87 17.37
N ASP A 76 8.96 -0.48 18.61
CA ASP A 76 7.99 -0.37 19.71
C ASP A 76 7.54 1.09 19.99
N ASP A 77 7.94 2.05 19.15
CA ASP A 77 7.56 3.47 19.23
C ASP A 77 6.48 3.82 18.19
N LEU A 78 5.35 4.36 18.66
CA LEU A 78 4.22 4.78 17.82
C LEU A 78 4.57 5.94 16.87
N ARG A 79 5.43 6.87 17.28
CA ARG A 79 5.88 7.99 16.43
C ARG A 79 6.73 7.48 15.27
N VAL A 80 7.58 6.49 15.52
CA VAL A 80 8.38 5.86 14.47
C VAL A 80 7.48 5.06 13.52
N TRP A 81 6.51 4.30 14.07
CA TRP A 81 5.46 3.66 13.26
C TRP A 81 4.74 4.67 12.36
N TRP A 82 4.36 5.83 12.89
CA TRP A 82 3.70 6.88 12.11
C TRP A 82 4.54 7.31 10.91
N TRP A 83 5.83 7.59 11.09
CA TRP A 83 6.72 7.99 9.98
C TRP A 83 6.93 6.88 8.95
N ILE A 84 7.02 5.62 9.40
CA ILE A 84 7.12 4.47 8.50
C ILE A 84 5.86 4.34 7.65
N VAL A 85 4.69 4.37 8.30
CA VAL A 85 3.39 4.28 7.60
C VAL A 85 3.17 5.48 6.68
N PHE A 86 3.65 6.66 7.06
CA PHE A 86 3.62 7.85 6.19
C PHE A 86 4.46 7.64 4.92
N GLY A 87 5.66 7.07 5.07
CA GLY A 87 6.50 6.70 3.92
C GLY A 87 5.81 5.72 2.97
N LEU A 88 5.13 4.71 3.51
CA LEU A 88 4.34 3.77 2.69
C LEU A 88 3.17 4.48 2.00
N ALA A 89 2.45 5.36 2.70
CA ALA A 89 1.34 6.12 2.14
C ALA A 89 1.77 7.07 0.99
N LEU A 90 3.00 7.60 1.04
CA LEU A 90 3.56 8.37 -0.08
C LEU A 90 3.79 7.49 -1.32
N CYS A 91 4.24 6.26 -1.13
CA CYS A 91 4.39 5.32 -2.23
C CYS A 91 3.04 4.90 -2.81
N ASP A 92 2.02 4.67 -1.96
CA ASP A 92 0.65 4.42 -2.43
C ASP A 92 0.08 5.59 -3.23
N ALA A 93 0.32 6.83 -2.79
CA ALA A 93 -0.06 8.02 -3.54
C ALA A 93 0.61 8.06 -4.93
N GLY A 94 1.85 7.57 -5.03
CA GLY A 94 2.54 7.33 -6.30
C GLY A 94 1.82 6.29 -7.19
N HIS A 95 1.33 5.19 -6.63
CA HIS A 95 0.54 4.19 -7.37
C HIS A 95 -0.80 4.74 -7.86
N ILE A 96 -1.48 5.54 -7.03
CA ILE A 96 -2.72 6.24 -7.42
C ILE A 96 -2.43 7.24 -8.54
N TYR A 97 -1.35 8.01 -8.43
CA TYR A 97 -0.92 8.94 -9.48
C TYR A 97 -0.60 8.20 -10.79
N ALA A 98 0.09 7.05 -10.74
CA ALA A 98 0.36 6.24 -11.92
C ALA A 98 -0.93 5.77 -12.60
N ALA A 99 -1.92 5.29 -11.83
CA ALA A 99 -3.23 4.93 -12.36
C ALA A 99 -3.95 6.14 -12.98
N TRP A 100 -3.89 7.30 -12.32
CA TRP A 100 -4.46 8.55 -12.85
C TRP A 100 -3.81 8.99 -14.16
N SER A 101 -2.48 8.93 -14.24
CA SER A 101 -1.72 9.29 -15.43
C SER A 101 -2.01 8.35 -16.61
N GLU A 102 -2.29 7.09 -16.33
CA GLU A 102 -2.56 6.05 -17.33
C GLU A 102 -4.01 6.08 -17.83
N MET A 103 -4.98 6.20 -16.92
CA MET A 103 -6.42 6.19 -17.24
C MET A 103 -6.96 7.57 -17.67
N GLY A 104 -6.31 8.65 -17.23
CA GLY A 104 -6.80 10.01 -17.37
C GLY A 104 -7.94 10.36 -16.42
N THR A 105 -8.17 11.66 -16.22
CA THR A 105 -9.13 12.21 -15.23
C THR A 105 -10.57 11.77 -15.47
N GLU A 106 -11.01 11.68 -16.71
CA GLU A 106 -12.41 11.33 -17.01
C GLU A 106 -12.72 9.88 -16.61
N LEU A 107 -11.85 8.94 -16.98
CA LEU A 107 -12.08 7.53 -16.72
C LEU A 107 -11.91 7.20 -15.23
N ILE A 108 -10.88 7.73 -14.57
CA ILE A 108 -10.64 7.44 -13.15
C ILE A 108 -11.69 8.05 -12.20
N LEU A 109 -12.36 9.12 -12.60
CA LEU A 109 -13.47 9.71 -11.83
C LEU A 109 -14.84 9.10 -12.18
N SER A 110 -14.88 8.19 -13.16
CA SER A 110 -16.11 7.56 -13.64
C SER A 110 -16.10 6.05 -13.36
N PRO A 111 -16.21 5.62 -12.09
CA PRO A 111 -16.12 4.20 -11.72
C PRO A 111 -17.19 3.30 -12.38
N TRP A 112 -18.30 3.87 -12.85
CA TRP A 112 -19.32 3.15 -13.62
C TRP A 112 -18.86 2.76 -15.04
N LEU A 113 -17.76 3.32 -15.53
CA LEU A 113 -17.14 2.97 -16.82
C LEU A 113 -15.97 1.99 -16.68
N TRP A 114 -15.60 1.63 -15.46
CA TRP A 114 -14.44 0.78 -15.20
C TRP A 114 -14.67 -0.65 -15.69
N SER A 115 -13.67 -1.17 -16.40
CA SER A 115 -13.58 -2.60 -16.64
C SER A 115 -13.26 -3.35 -15.33
N GLN A 116 -13.40 -4.67 -15.35
CA GLN A 116 -13.02 -5.52 -14.21
C GLN A 116 -11.56 -5.29 -13.79
N LYS A 117 -10.66 -5.05 -14.75
CA LYS A 117 -9.24 -4.77 -14.47
C LYS A 117 -9.06 -3.44 -13.78
N ASP A 118 -9.74 -2.40 -14.26
CA ASP A 118 -9.67 -1.06 -13.70
C ASP A 118 -10.17 -1.05 -12.24
N VAL A 119 -11.24 -1.81 -11.95
CA VAL A 119 -11.72 -2.01 -10.57
C VAL A 119 -10.63 -2.65 -9.71
N VAL A 120 -10.05 -3.76 -10.16
CA VAL A 120 -9.01 -4.48 -9.40
C VAL A 120 -7.81 -3.58 -9.13
N THR A 121 -7.26 -2.92 -10.14
CA THR A 121 -6.11 -2.01 -9.96
C THR A 121 -6.43 -0.91 -8.96
N ASN A 122 -7.53 -0.17 -9.17
CA ASN A 122 -7.83 1.01 -8.37
C ASN A 122 -8.18 0.65 -6.93
N VAL A 123 -8.89 -0.46 -6.70
CA VAL A 123 -9.17 -0.95 -5.34
C VAL A 123 -7.88 -1.34 -4.64
N LEU A 124 -6.98 -2.07 -5.31
CA LEU A 124 -5.70 -2.49 -4.73
C LEU A 124 -4.75 -1.32 -4.46
N ASN A 125 -4.87 -0.19 -5.17
CA ASN A 125 -4.07 1.01 -4.91
C ASN A 125 -4.70 1.91 -3.83
N VAL A 126 -6.03 2.10 -3.84
CA VAL A 126 -6.72 3.04 -2.95
C VAL A 126 -6.96 2.45 -1.56
N LEU A 127 -7.27 1.16 -1.45
CA LEU A 127 -7.57 0.53 -0.16
C LEU A 127 -6.38 0.58 0.83
N PRO A 128 -5.14 0.25 0.43
CA PRO A 128 -3.99 0.40 1.31
C PRO A 128 -3.76 1.86 1.70
N PHE A 129 -3.85 2.79 0.73
CA PHE A 129 -3.71 4.23 0.99
C PHE A 129 -4.71 4.73 2.03
N VAL A 130 -5.99 4.40 1.89
CA VAL A 130 -7.05 4.79 2.82
C VAL A 130 -6.81 4.20 4.21
N THR A 131 -6.36 2.94 4.28
CA THR A 131 -6.04 2.27 5.55
C THR A 131 -4.88 2.98 6.27
N ARG A 132 -3.85 3.37 5.53
CA ARG A 132 -2.73 4.14 6.06
C ARG A 132 -3.12 5.55 6.45
N ALA A 133 -3.89 6.25 5.62
CA ALA A 133 -4.40 7.59 5.93
C ALA A 133 -5.25 7.57 7.21
N ALA A 134 -6.11 6.57 7.39
CA ALA A 134 -6.89 6.39 8.61
C ALA A 134 -5.99 6.20 9.84
N PHE A 135 -4.93 5.38 9.73
CA PHE A 135 -3.93 5.22 10.79
C PHE A 135 -3.20 6.52 11.11
N LEU A 136 -2.75 7.26 10.08
CA LEU A 136 -2.00 8.52 10.21
C LEU A 136 -2.83 9.63 10.86
N LEU A 137 -4.14 9.65 10.60
CA LEU A 137 -5.11 10.54 11.24
C LEU A 137 -5.44 10.11 12.69
N GLY A 138 -4.89 9.00 13.16
CA GLY A 138 -5.09 8.49 14.52
C GLY A 138 -6.45 7.82 14.73
N LEU A 139 -7.17 7.45 13.66
CA LEU A 139 -8.49 6.82 13.78
C LEU A 139 -8.37 5.49 14.53
N GLY A 140 -8.94 5.43 15.74
CA GLY A 140 -8.92 4.25 16.60
C GLY A 140 -7.65 4.05 17.43
N VAL A 141 -6.59 4.85 17.22
CA VAL A 141 -5.36 4.77 18.01
C VAL A 141 -5.59 5.45 19.35
N LYS A 142 -5.51 4.70 20.45
CA LYS A 142 -5.69 5.26 21.80
C LYS A 142 -4.42 6.02 22.20
N SER A 143 -4.47 7.35 22.20
CA SER A 143 -3.41 8.18 22.78
C SER A 143 -3.42 8.01 24.30
N ASN A 144 -2.33 7.52 24.88
CA ASN A 144 -2.11 7.57 26.32
C ASN A 144 -1.76 9.01 26.74
N ALA A 145 -2.71 9.93 26.60
CA ALA A 145 -2.61 11.26 27.21
C ALA A 145 -2.92 11.15 28.71
N LYS A 146 -1.95 10.69 29.50
CA LYS A 146 -1.90 10.93 30.94
C LYS A 146 -0.69 11.81 31.26
N GLY A 147 -0.98 13.01 31.77
CA GLY A 147 -0.02 14.06 32.17
C GLY A 147 -0.25 15.30 31.29
N THR A 148 -1.03 16.30 31.71
CA THR A 148 -0.70 17.17 32.85
C THR A 148 -1.96 17.54 33.65
N LYS A 149 -2.07 17.04 34.88
CA LYS A 149 -2.63 17.82 35.99
C LYS A 149 -1.44 18.32 36.80
N GLN A 150 -1.16 19.62 36.71
CA GLN A 150 -0.46 20.40 37.73
C GLN A 150 -1.31 21.68 37.81
N ALA A 151 -2.19 21.75 38.81
CA ALA A 151 -1.98 22.36 40.13
C ALA A 151 -2.23 23.88 40.04
#